data_AF-A0A962BTC4-F1
#
_entry.id   AF-A0A962BTC4-F1
#
_cell.length_a   1.000
_cell.length_b   1.000
_cell.length_c   1.000
_cell.angle_alpha   90.00
_cell.angle_beta   90.00
_cell.angle_gamma   90.00
#
_symmetry.space_group_name_H-M   'P 1'
#
loop_
_entity.id
_entity.type
_entity.pdbx_description
1 polymer ?
#
loop_
_entity_poly.entity_id
_entity_poly.type
_entity_poly.pdbx_seq_one_letter_code
_entity_poly.pdbx_strand_id
1 'polypeptide(L)'
;MKTSKRALALAATGLVIASTASTFLWLALRNSDAAVEPAIVSKHEIKQRSEGNPARTIETGEQTEKVDLPTPNHAKDRLAQQDQTASETDNRPLDLQIADYKAAADAGDMDAACRLLDVIDDCSSTLGSNQIDDASLIGLVAGSNLSEEEFEGASKQLAITLERRRLMTEECQRVPTRTRQTTLPYLFDLANDGDTAAMLRFATGPTTAEAMFSQQSIELYRQHGWDIFQRAFEAGEPGAVLLWVNAIEYPGMSLAAVLPDDWKNRDVALALEQRIQSEVERHASQDRGEFKPEATARAETLFQRYFATSPATNRWAQQQRERREKYEQQPSNISSFVDQLINSKKNRSSACTIDNPYDSP
;
A
#
# COMPACT_ATOMS: atom_id res chain seq x y z
N MET A 1 -51.38 16.32 42.00
CA MET A 1 -51.56 16.17 40.54
C MET A 1 -50.43 15.33 39.99
N LYS A 2 -50.75 14.13 39.48
CA LYS A 2 -49.82 13.13 38.95
C LYS A 2 -50.03 13.03 37.44
N THR A 3 -49.16 13.65 36.63
CA THR A 3 -49.04 13.34 35.18
C THR A 3 -47.75 13.97 34.64
N SER A 4 -46.66 13.20 34.55
CA SER A 4 -45.65 13.33 33.47
C SER A 4 -44.55 12.29 33.64
N LYS A 5 -44.86 11.01 33.36
CA LYS A 5 -43.85 9.93 33.24
C LYS A 5 -44.05 9.05 32.00
N ARG A 6 -44.91 9.44 31.06
CA ARG A 6 -45.21 8.65 29.85
C ARG A 6 -44.58 9.19 28.56
N ALA A 7 -43.94 10.35 28.57
CA ALA A 7 -43.35 10.95 27.36
C ALA A 7 -41.94 10.43 27.01
N LEU A 8 -41.23 9.79 27.95
CA LEU A 8 -39.85 9.32 27.73
C LEU A 8 -39.74 7.88 27.17
N ALA A 9 -40.84 7.14 27.09
CA ALA A 9 -40.82 5.75 26.61
C ALA A 9 -41.00 5.61 25.08
N LEU A 10 -41.38 6.69 24.36
CA LEU A 10 -41.60 6.65 22.91
C LEU A 10 -40.40 7.13 22.07
N ALA A 11 -39.39 7.77 22.70
CA ALA A 11 -38.18 8.20 22.00
C ALA A 11 -37.11 7.09 21.90
N ALA A 12 -37.15 6.08 22.77
CA ALA A 12 -36.17 4.98 22.79
C ALA A 12 -36.44 3.89 21.74
N THR A 13 -37.68 3.76 21.26
CA THR A 13 -38.05 2.76 20.24
C THR A 13 -37.84 3.25 18.81
N GLY A 14 -37.75 4.57 18.58
CA GLY A 14 -37.48 5.14 17.25
C GLY A 14 -36.02 4.97 16.78
N LEU A 15 -35.07 4.90 17.73
CA LEU A 15 -33.64 4.82 17.40
C LEU A 15 -33.17 3.40 17.03
N VAL A 16 -33.89 2.36 17.45
CA VAL A 16 -33.54 0.95 17.17
C VAL A 16 -34.02 0.51 15.78
N ILE A 17 -35.06 1.15 15.22
CA ILE A 17 -35.59 0.81 13.88
C ILE A 17 -34.76 1.45 12.77
N ALA A 18 -34.11 2.59 13.02
CA ALA A 18 -33.22 3.24 12.05
C ALA A 18 -31.90 2.47 11.85
N SER A 19 -31.39 1.78 12.87
CA SER A 19 -30.10 1.07 12.77
C SER A 19 -30.21 -0.26 12.00
N THR A 20 -31.36 -0.94 12.04
CA THR A 20 -31.53 -2.23 11.35
C THR A 20 -31.77 -2.06 9.84
N ALA A 21 -32.40 -0.97 9.41
CA ALA A 21 -32.63 -0.66 7.99
C ALA A 21 -31.32 -0.40 7.22
N SER A 22 -30.32 0.22 7.85
CA SER A 22 -29.01 0.49 7.22
C SER A 22 -28.19 -0.78 6.97
N THR A 23 -28.24 -1.76 7.87
CA THR A 23 -27.57 -3.06 7.69
C THR A 23 -28.19 -3.90 6.58
N PHE A 24 -29.53 -3.87 6.41
CA PHE A 24 -30.20 -4.62 5.35
C PHE A 24 -29.95 -4.01 3.96
N LEU A 25 -29.85 -2.69 3.84
CA LEU A 25 -29.53 -2.04 2.57
C LEU A 25 -28.08 -2.31 2.14
N TRP A 26 -27.15 -2.37 3.09
CA TRP A 26 -25.74 -2.71 2.82
C TRP A 26 -25.55 -4.18 2.40
N LEU A 27 -26.30 -5.12 2.99
CA LEU A 27 -26.31 -6.53 2.57
C LEU A 27 -27.02 -6.76 1.22
N ALA A 28 -28.06 -5.98 0.90
CA ALA A 28 -28.73 -6.06 -0.39
C ALA A 28 -27.87 -5.54 -1.55
N LEU A 29 -27.06 -4.49 -1.32
CA LEU A 29 -26.11 -3.97 -2.31
C LEU A 29 -24.88 -4.86 -2.52
N ARG A 30 -24.54 -5.72 -1.55
CA ARG A 30 -23.40 -6.64 -1.68
C ARG A 30 -23.72 -7.93 -2.46
N ASN A 31 -24.99 -8.28 -2.58
CA ASN A 31 -25.43 -9.48 -3.31
C ASN A 31 -25.89 -9.21 -4.74
N SER A 32 -25.90 -7.95 -5.20
CA SER A 32 -26.28 -7.58 -6.57
C SER A 32 -25.17 -7.72 -7.62
N ASP A 33 -23.92 -7.99 -7.22
CA ASP A 33 -22.79 -8.16 -8.17
C ASP A 33 -22.54 -9.61 -8.60
N ALA A 34 -23.38 -10.55 -8.18
CA ALA A 34 -23.28 -11.96 -8.53
C ALA A 34 -24.26 -12.37 -9.66
N ALA A 35 -24.19 -11.71 -10.81
CA ALA A 35 -24.72 -12.22 -12.09
C ALA A 35 -24.32 -11.31 -13.27
N VAL A 36 -23.05 -11.35 -13.68
CA VAL A 36 -22.66 -10.91 -15.03
C VAL A 36 -22.02 -12.10 -15.73
N GLU A 37 -22.85 -12.85 -16.46
CA GLU A 37 -22.36 -13.81 -17.45
C GLU A 37 -21.66 -13.06 -18.59
N PRO A 38 -20.55 -13.58 -19.14
CA PRO A 38 -19.88 -12.96 -20.27
C PRO A 38 -20.71 -13.18 -21.54
N ALA A 39 -21.36 -12.11 -22.01
CA ALA A 39 -22.00 -12.08 -23.32
C ALA A 39 -20.94 -12.16 -24.43
N ILE A 40 -20.89 -13.31 -25.08
CA ILE A 40 -20.19 -13.57 -26.34
C ILE A 40 -20.77 -12.63 -27.41
N VAL A 41 -20.01 -11.63 -27.84
CA VAL A 41 -20.41 -10.78 -28.97
C VAL A 41 -20.19 -11.54 -30.27
N SER A 42 -21.29 -12.12 -30.77
CA SER A 42 -21.40 -12.66 -32.12
C SER A 42 -21.38 -11.53 -33.15
N LYS A 43 -20.57 -11.72 -34.20
CA LYS A 43 -20.60 -10.97 -35.45
C LYS A 43 -22.02 -10.95 -36.02
N HIS A 44 -22.61 -9.77 -36.23
CA HIS A 44 -23.33 -9.37 -37.45
C HIS A 44 -24.05 -8.02 -37.31
N GLU A 45 -24.09 -7.30 -38.43
CA GLU A 45 -25.00 -6.19 -38.76
C GLU A 45 -24.83 -4.84 -38.05
N ILE A 46 -24.02 -3.96 -38.67
CA ILE A 46 -24.42 -2.55 -38.83
C ILE A 46 -24.41 -2.23 -40.31
N LYS A 47 -25.62 -2.08 -40.86
CA LYS A 47 -25.92 -1.67 -42.22
C LYS A 47 -26.45 -0.24 -42.18
N GLN A 48 -25.77 0.66 -42.93
CA GLN A 48 -26.24 1.95 -43.47
C GLN A 48 -26.52 3.05 -42.42
N ARG A 49 -26.07 4.31 -42.55
CA ARG A 49 -26.17 5.21 -43.71
C ARG A 49 -25.45 6.54 -43.39
N SER A 50 -24.57 7.03 -44.28
CA SER A 50 -24.10 8.43 -44.46
C SER A 50 -22.85 8.36 -45.35
N GLU A 51 -23.01 8.24 -46.67
CA GLU A 51 -23.01 9.35 -47.64
C GLU A 51 -21.80 10.29 -47.53
N GLY A 52 -20.81 10.08 -48.41
CA GLY A 52 -20.08 11.19 -49.05
C GLY A 52 -18.58 11.35 -48.77
N ASN A 53 -17.70 10.47 -49.27
CA ASN A 53 -16.44 10.88 -49.92
C ASN A 53 -15.73 9.69 -50.61
N PRO A 54 -15.32 9.78 -51.90
CA PRO A 54 -14.59 8.71 -52.55
C PRO A 54 -13.07 8.86 -52.41
N ALA A 55 -12.39 7.71 -52.52
CA ALA A 55 -10.97 7.53 -52.82
C ALA A 55 -9.96 7.65 -51.66
N ARG A 56 -9.74 6.53 -50.96
CA ARG A 56 -8.40 5.96 -50.81
C ARG A 56 -8.49 4.48 -50.44
N THR A 57 -8.31 3.61 -51.42
CA THR A 57 -8.05 2.19 -51.20
C THR A 57 -6.66 2.09 -50.57
N ILE A 58 -6.59 1.80 -49.28
CA ILE A 58 -5.39 1.29 -48.63
C ILE A 58 -5.70 -0.19 -48.38
N GLU A 59 -5.09 -1.06 -49.17
CA GLU A 59 -4.99 -2.48 -48.86
C GLU A 59 -4.08 -2.63 -47.65
N THR A 60 -4.65 -2.60 -46.44
CA THR A 60 -3.96 -3.13 -45.26
C THR A 60 -4.13 -4.64 -45.27
N GLY A 61 -3.09 -5.32 -45.72
CA GLY A 61 -2.90 -6.75 -45.50
C GLY A 61 -2.92 -7.05 -44.01
N GLU A 62 -3.79 -7.96 -43.63
CA GLU A 62 -3.94 -8.53 -42.30
C GLU A 62 -2.69 -9.40 -42.01
N GLN A 63 -1.62 -8.76 -41.52
CA GLN A 63 -0.54 -9.45 -40.82
C GLN A 63 -0.84 -9.39 -39.32
N THR A 64 -1.61 -10.37 -38.84
CA THR A 64 -1.50 -10.79 -37.44
C THR A 64 -0.14 -11.48 -37.30
N GLU A 65 0.89 -10.68 -37.03
CA GLU A 65 2.16 -11.18 -36.55
C GLU A 65 1.91 -11.83 -35.18
N LYS A 66 1.94 -13.16 -35.14
CA LYS A 66 2.05 -13.90 -33.88
C LYS A 66 3.40 -13.52 -33.29
N VAL A 67 3.39 -12.63 -32.31
CA VAL A 67 4.54 -12.40 -31.45
C VAL A 67 4.76 -13.69 -30.66
N ASP A 68 5.71 -14.50 -31.12
CA ASP A 68 6.14 -15.71 -30.42
C ASP A 68 6.83 -15.30 -29.11
N LEU A 69 6.07 -15.32 -28.02
CA LEU A 69 6.61 -15.16 -26.68
C LEU A 69 7.66 -16.27 -26.43
N PRO A 70 8.83 -15.96 -25.86
CA PRO A 70 9.84 -16.96 -25.55
C PRO A 70 9.28 -18.05 -24.64
N THR A 71 9.62 -19.30 -24.94
CA THR A 71 9.10 -20.48 -24.23
C THR A 71 9.51 -20.48 -22.74
N PRO A 72 8.61 -20.87 -21.81
CA PRO A 72 8.81 -20.73 -20.36
C PRO A 72 10.08 -21.38 -19.78
N ASN A 73 10.60 -22.42 -20.44
CA ASN A 73 11.71 -23.21 -19.92
C ASN A 73 13.04 -22.43 -19.87
N HIS A 74 13.27 -21.47 -20.78
CA HIS A 74 14.52 -20.70 -20.79
C HIS A 74 14.55 -19.56 -19.75
N ALA A 75 13.39 -19.08 -19.31
CA ALA A 75 13.31 -18.07 -18.25
C ALA A 75 13.73 -18.67 -16.89
N LYS A 76 13.34 -19.92 -16.64
CA LYS A 76 13.62 -20.65 -15.39
C LYS A 76 15.12 -20.88 -15.16
N ASP A 77 15.84 -21.27 -16.22
CA ASP A 77 17.29 -21.53 -16.14
C ASP A 77 18.12 -20.22 -15.96
N ARG A 78 17.65 -19.09 -16.49
CA ARG A 78 18.30 -17.78 -16.30
C ARG A 78 18.03 -17.17 -14.93
N LEU A 79 16.85 -17.40 -14.37
CA LEU A 79 16.52 -16.99 -12.99
C LEU A 79 17.47 -17.65 -11.98
N ALA A 80 17.77 -18.93 -12.16
CA ALA A 80 18.74 -19.67 -11.34
C ALA A 80 20.17 -19.10 -11.40
N GLN A 81 20.53 -18.36 -12.46
CA GLN A 81 21.85 -17.70 -12.59
C GLN A 81 21.86 -16.26 -12.07
N GLN A 82 20.73 -15.53 -12.11
CA GLN A 82 20.65 -14.17 -11.57
C GLN A 82 20.46 -14.13 -10.05
N ASP A 83 19.82 -15.14 -9.45
CA ASP A 83 19.64 -15.22 -8.00
C ASP A 83 20.94 -15.57 -7.24
N GLN A 84 22.01 -15.98 -7.92
CA GLN A 84 23.31 -16.27 -7.28
C GLN A 84 24.06 -15.03 -6.77
N THR A 85 23.58 -13.81 -7.05
CA THR A 85 24.24 -12.56 -6.64
C THR A 85 23.41 -11.68 -5.72
N ALA A 86 22.17 -12.06 -5.41
CA ALA A 86 21.27 -11.31 -4.54
C ALA A 86 20.84 -12.18 -3.36
N SER A 87 21.55 -12.03 -2.25
CA SER A 87 21.37 -12.72 -0.97
C SER A 87 21.81 -14.19 -0.99
N GLU A 88 22.66 -14.58 -0.04
CA GLU A 88 22.70 -15.97 0.44
C GLU A 88 21.37 -16.25 1.12
N THR A 89 20.31 -16.38 0.34
CA THR A 89 18.99 -16.76 0.81
C THR A 89 19.02 -18.26 1.05
N ASP A 90 18.75 -18.60 2.28
CA ASP A 90 18.41 -19.93 2.73
C ASP A 90 17.48 -20.62 1.70
N ASN A 91 18.01 -21.59 0.94
CA ASN A 91 17.31 -22.30 -0.16
C ASN A 91 16.13 -23.17 0.34
N ARG A 92 15.75 -23.04 1.62
CA ARG A 92 14.64 -23.78 2.20
C ARG A 92 13.30 -23.21 1.73
N PRO A 93 12.27 -24.06 1.60
CA PRO A 93 10.90 -23.60 1.34
C PRO A 93 10.46 -22.47 2.26
N LEU A 94 9.80 -21.46 1.70
CA LEU A 94 9.38 -20.24 2.41
C LEU A 94 8.54 -20.52 3.67
N ASP A 95 7.68 -21.54 3.62
CA ASP A 95 6.87 -21.98 4.75
C ASP A 95 7.70 -22.48 5.93
N LEU A 96 8.83 -23.14 5.66
CA LEU A 96 9.78 -23.57 6.71
C LEU A 96 10.55 -22.39 7.28
N GLN A 97 10.98 -21.44 6.43
CA GLN A 97 11.65 -20.22 6.90
C GLN A 97 10.75 -19.41 7.83
N ILE A 98 9.47 -19.22 7.45
CA ILE A 98 8.48 -18.53 8.28
C ILE A 98 8.24 -19.25 9.60
N ALA A 99 8.17 -20.59 9.58
CA ALA A 99 7.98 -21.38 10.79
C ALA A 99 9.14 -21.18 11.78
N ASP A 100 10.37 -21.16 11.29
CA ASP A 100 11.56 -20.93 12.11
C ASP A 100 11.63 -19.49 12.64
N TYR A 101 11.43 -18.49 11.77
CA TYR A 101 11.40 -17.09 12.19
C TYR A 101 10.31 -16.85 13.23
N LYS A 102 9.13 -17.47 13.04
CA LYS A 102 8.06 -17.43 14.03
C LYS A 102 8.46 -18.06 15.35
N ALA A 103 9.05 -19.25 15.34
CA ALA A 103 9.44 -19.93 16.57
C ALA A 103 10.49 -19.11 17.36
N ALA A 104 11.44 -18.48 16.67
CA ALA A 104 12.43 -17.59 17.27
C ALA A 104 11.82 -16.27 17.76
N ALA A 105 10.94 -15.64 16.97
CA ALA A 105 10.20 -14.44 17.36
C ALA A 105 9.32 -14.67 18.60
N ASP A 106 8.61 -15.81 18.65
CA ASP A 106 7.83 -16.24 19.82
C ASP A 106 8.71 -16.47 21.07
N ALA A 107 10.01 -16.75 20.88
CA ALA A 107 11.00 -16.85 21.94
C ALA A 107 11.63 -15.51 22.34
N GLY A 108 11.22 -14.41 21.70
CA GLY A 108 11.68 -13.04 21.97
C GLY A 108 12.86 -12.58 21.11
N ASP A 109 13.19 -13.27 20.01
CA ASP A 109 14.20 -12.80 19.06
C ASP A 109 13.62 -11.70 18.15
N MET A 110 14.06 -10.46 18.37
CA MET A 110 13.59 -9.29 17.62
C MET A 110 14.05 -9.31 16.15
N ASP A 111 15.24 -9.83 15.86
CA ASP A 111 15.73 -9.94 14.47
C ASP A 111 14.89 -10.97 13.71
N ALA A 112 14.48 -12.06 14.37
CA ALA A 112 13.57 -13.03 13.78
C ALA A 112 12.16 -12.47 13.60
N ALA A 113 11.65 -11.70 14.56
CA ALA A 113 10.37 -11.00 14.44
C ALA A 113 10.36 -10.04 13.24
N CYS A 114 11.47 -9.34 13.03
CA CYS A 114 11.70 -8.48 11.89
C CYS A 114 11.58 -9.23 10.56
N ARG A 115 12.40 -10.27 10.39
CA ARG A 115 12.45 -11.08 9.17
C ARG A 115 11.11 -11.76 8.89
N LEU A 116 10.40 -12.16 9.94
CA LEU A 116 9.06 -12.72 9.83
C LEU A 116 8.09 -11.69 9.21
N LEU A 117 8.09 -10.45 9.72
CA LEU A 117 7.22 -9.40 9.22
C LEU A 117 7.54 -9.00 7.78
N ASP A 118 8.81 -8.99 7.38
CA ASP A 118 9.23 -8.78 5.98
C ASP A 118 8.61 -9.80 5.04
N VAL A 119 8.79 -11.07 5.39
CA VAL A 119 8.30 -12.18 4.56
C VAL A 119 6.77 -12.18 4.51
N ILE A 120 6.10 -11.86 5.62
CA ILE A 120 4.63 -11.76 5.65
C ILE A 120 4.14 -10.60 4.76
N ASP A 121 4.81 -9.45 4.78
CA ASP A 121 4.46 -8.31 3.93
C ASP A 121 4.68 -8.62 2.44
N ASP A 122 5.78 -9.28 2.11
CA ASP A 122 6.05 -9.71 0.75
C ASP A 122 4.99 -10.71 0.26
N CYS A 123 4.54 -11.63 1.12
CA CYS A 123 3.44 -12.50 0.78
C CYS A 123 2.09 -11.79 0.70
N SER A 124 1.83 -10.82 1.59
CA SER A 124 0.57 -10.05 1.59
C SER A 124 0.46 -9.18 0.34
N SER A 125 1.55 -8.52 -0.05
CA SER A 125 1.63 -7.74 -1.27
C SER A 125 1.55 -8.62 -2.52
N THR A 126 2.19 -9.80 -2.51
CA THR A 126 2.16 -10.75 -3.64
C THR A 126 0.76 -11.33 -3.86
N LEU A 127 0.02 -11.62 -2.79
CA LEU A 127 -1.30 -12.24 -2.86
C LEU A 127 -2.47 -11.23 -2.87
N GLY A 128 -2.21 -9.96 -2.58
CA GLY A 128 -3.22 -8.89 -2.57
C GLY A 128 -3.63 -8.41 -3.97
N SER A 129 -4.86 -7.90 -4.08
CA SER A 129 -5.50 -7.46 -5.34
C SER A 129 -5.02 -6.12 -5.90
N ASN A 130 -4.15 -5.39 -5.18
CA ASN A 130 -3.71 -4.05 -5.56
C ASN A 130 -2.49 -4.04 -6.50
N GLN A 131 -2.12 -5.18 -7.07
CA GLN A 131 -1.10 -5.21 -8.10
C GLN A 131 -1.71 -4.84 -9.44
N ILE A 132 -0.95 -4.07 -10.23
CA ILE A 132 -1.11 -4.03 -11.68
C ILE A 132 -1.17 -5.50 -12.12
N ASP A 133 -2.35 -5.92 -12.60
CA ASP A 133 -2.52 -7.29 -13.06
C ASP A 133 -1.54 -7.56 -14.21
N ASP A 134 -1.18 -8.83 -14.38
CA ASP A 134 -0.17 -9.19 -15.37
C ASP A 134 -0.58 -8.73 -16.78
N ALA A 135 -1.89 -8.67 -17.06
CA ALA A 135 -2.44 -8.14 -18.30
C ALA A 135 -2.16 -6.65 -18.50
N SER A 136 -2.23 -5.84 -17.44
CA SER A 136 -1.93 -4.41 -17.46
C SER A 136 -0.43 -4.16 -17.64
N LEU A 137 0.45 -4.99 -17.04
CA LEU A 137 1.89 -4.93 -17.30
C LEU A 137 2.22 -5.29 -18.75
N ILE A 138 1.59 -6.34 -19.28
CA ILE A 138 1.72 -6.72 -20.69
C ILE A 138 1.21 -5.60 -21.60
N GLY A 139 0.05 -5.02 -21.29
CA GLY A 139 -0.54 -3.90 -22.02
C GLY A 139 0.32 -2.64 -22.01
N LEU A 140 0.98 -2.35 -20.88
CA LEU A 140 1.94 -1.25 -20.77
C LEU A 140 3.09 -1.45 -21.76
N VAL A 141 3.77 -2.59 -21.74
CA VAL A 141 4.90 -2.86 -22.64
C VAL A 141 4.46 -2.90 -24.11
N ALA A 142 3.33 -3.53 -24.41
CA ALA A 142 2.78 -3.63 -25.77
C ALA A 142 2.29 -2.27 -26.32
N GLY A 143 1.78 -1.39 -25.47
CA GLY A 143 1.32 -0.05 -25.84
C GLY A 143 2.41 1.03 -25.80
N SER A 144 3.66 0.65 -25.48
CA SER A 144 4.78 1.58 -25.39
C SER A 144 5.35 1.90 -26.77
N ASN A 145 5.66 3.18 -27.04
CA ASN A 145 6.41 3.58 -28.24
C ASN A 145 7.91 3.31 -28.08
N LEU A 146 8.28 2.04 -27.92
CA LEU A 146 9.66 1.59 -27.82
C LEU A 146 10.21 1.27 -29.22
N SER A 147 11.51 1.48 -29.42
CA SER A 147 12.20 0.86 -30.56
C SER A 147 12.15 -0.67 -30.45
N GLU A 148 12.41 -1.38 -31.55
CA GLU A 148 12.38 -2.85 -31.59
C GLU A 148 13.33 -3.48 -30.56
N GLU A 149 14.55 -2.95 -30.42
CA GLU A 149 15.54 -3.41 -29.45
C GLU A 149 15.08 -3.16 -27.99
N GLU A 150 14.51 -1.98 -27.73
CA GLU A 150 13.96 -1.64 -26.41
C GLU A 150 12.74 -2.51 -26.07
N PHE A 151 11.88 -2.79 -27.04
CA PHE A 151 10.72 -3.66 -26.87
C PHE A 151 11.14 -5.11 -26.56
N GLU A 152 12.15 -5.64 -27.26
CA GLU A 152 12.67 -6.99 -27.00
C GLU A 152 13.29 -7.08 -25.59
N GLY A 153 14.06 -6.07 -25.19
CA GLY A 153 14.62 -5.96 -23.85
C GLY A 153 13.54 -5.91 -22.77
N ALA A 154 12.57 -5.02 -22.93
CA ALA A 154 11.44 -4.86 -22.00
C ALA A 154 10.60 -6.15 -21.90
N SER A 155 10.33 -6.81 -23.02
CA SER A 155 9.56 -8.06 -23.05
C SER A 155 10.27 -9.21 -22.33
N LYS A 156 11.60 -9.33 -22.49
CA LYS A 156 12.40 -10.32 -21.74
C LYS A 156 12.35 -10.06 -20.24
N GLN A 157 12.53 -8.80 -19.84
CA GLN A 157 12.52 -8.43 -18.43
C GLN A 157 11.12 -8.59 -17.81
N LEU A 158 10.07 -8.31 -18.56
CA LEU A 158 8.69 -8.57 -18.16
C LEU A 158 8.47 -10.07 -17.93
N ALA A 159 8.88 -10.94 -18.86
CA ALA A 159 8.74 -12.39 -18.70
C ALA A 159 9.43 -12.93 -17.43
N ILE A 160 10.66 -12.45 -17.16
CA ILE A 160 11.40 -12.78 -15.92
C ILE A 160 10.63 -12.32 -14.67
N THR A 161 10.06 -11.12 -14.72
CA THR A 161 9.30 -10.54 -13.61
C THR A 161 8.01 -11.32 -13.34
N LEU A 162 7.28 -11.71 -14.40
CA LEU A 162 6.07 -12.51 -14.30
C LEU A 162 6.38 -13.90 -13.73
N GLU A 163 7.45 -14.56 -14.17
CA GLU A 163 7.83 -15.86 -13.61
C GLU A 163 8.25 -15.77 -12.14
N ARG A 164 9.00 -14.73 -11.75
CA ARG A 164 9.32 -14.46 -10.33
C ARG A 164 8.05 -14.24 -9.50
N ARG A 165 7.09 -13.46 -10.00
CA ARG A 165 5.80 -13.24 -9.33
C ARG A 165 5.03 -14.56 -9.19
N ARG A 166 5.01 -15.39 -10.23
CA ARG A 166 4.36 -16.70 -10.21
C ARG A 166 4.97 -17.62 -9.14
N LEU A 167 6.30 -17.74 -9.11
CA LEU A 167 7.02 -18.56 -8.12
C LEU A 167 6.76 -18.06 -6.69
N MET A 168 6.89 -16.74 -6.45
CA MET A 168 6.61 -16.16 -5.14
C MET A 168 5.14 -16.37 -4.72
N THR A 169 4.20 -16.29 -5.68
CA THR A 169 2.79 -16.56 -5.42
C THR A 169 2.58 -18.01 -4.96
N GLU A 170 3.20 -18.98 -5.63
CA GLU A 170 3.12 -20.39 -5.25
C GLU A 170 3.70 -20.64 -3.85
N GLU A 171 4.81 -20.00 -3.51
CA GLU A 171 5.42 -20.10 -2.18
C GLU A 171 4.54 -19.47 -1.10
N CYS A 172 4.04 -18.25 -1.34
CA CYS A 172 3.18 -17.55 -0.40
C CYS A 172 1.81 -18.22 -0.20
N GLN A 173 1.31 -18.97 -1.19
CA GLN A 173 0.10 -19.79 -1.06
C GLN A 173 0.29 -20.96 -0.09
N ARG A 174 1.52 -21.46 0.09
CA ARG A 174 1.81 -22.53 1.07
C ARG A 174 1.83 -22.00 2.51
N VAL A 175 2.01 -20.69 2.68
CA VAL A 175 2.03 -20.05 4.00
C VAL A 175 0.60 -19.97 4.57
N PRO A 176 0.35 -20.55 5.75
CA PRO A 176 -0.98 -20.53 6.35
C PRO A 176 -1.54 -19.10 6.48
N THR A 177 -2.77 -18.89 6.03
CA THR A 177 -3.44 -17.58 6.05
C THR A 177 -3.42 -16.94 7.44
N ARG A 178 -3.62 -17.74 8.50
CA ARG A 178 -3.55 -17.27 9.89
C ARG A 178 -2.19 -16.70 10.25
N THR A 179 -1.10 -17.33 9.81
CA THR A 179 0.27 -16.84 10.05
C THR A 179 0.49 -15.50 9.36
N ARG A 180 0.04 -15.35 8.11
CA ARG A 180 0.14 -14.10 7.35
C ARG A 180 -0.68 -12.95 7.93
N GLN A 181 -1.64 -13.25 8.81
CA GLN A 181 -2.54 -12.26 9.43
C GLN A 181 -2.18 -11.97 10.89
N THR A 182 -1.16 -12.62 11.45
CA THR A 182 -0.74 -12.41 12.84
C THR A 182 0.52 -11.56 12.85
N THR A 183 0.40 -10.27 12.57
CA THR A 183 1.56 -9.34 12.51
C THR A 183 1.61 -8.41 13.71
N LEU A 184 0.45 -8.02 14.25
CA LEU A 184 0.37 -6.98 15.26
C LEU A 184 1.13 -7.28 16.57
N PRO A 185 1.15 -8.52 17.12
CA PRO A 185 1.95 -8.82 18.30
C PRO A 185 3.46 -8.62 18.08
N TYR A 186 4.00 -9.01 16.92
CA TYR A 186 5.43 -8.81 16.64
C TYR A 186 5.76 -7.33 16.41
N LEU A 187 4.86 -6.60 15.74
CA LEU A 187 5.00 -5.15 15.61
C LEU A 187 4.98 -4.45 16.98
N PHE A 188 4.16 -4.95 17.91
CA PHE A 188 4.11 -4.43 19.27
C PHE A 188 5.43 -4.63 20.01
N ASP A 189 6.00 -5.84 19.94
CA ASP A 189 7.26 -6.17 20.61
C ASP A 189 8.42 -5.33 20.06
N LEU A 190 8.55 -5.23 18.74
CA LEU A 190 9.54 -4.37 18.08
C LEU A 190 9.35 -2.88 18.41
N ALA A 191 8.11 -2.40 18.41
CA ALA A 191 7.80 -1.01 18.79
C ALA A 191 8.19 -0.72 20.26
N ASN A 192 8.12 -1.72 21.14
CA ASN A 192 8.56 -1.59 22.52
C ASN A 192 10.08 -1.66 22.68
N ASP A 193 10.78 -2.34 21.77
CA ASP A 193 12.26 -2.34 21.71
C ASP A 193 12.82 -1.01 21.14
N GLY A 194 11.96 -0.16 20.59
CA GLY A 194 12.33 1.17 20.10
C GLY A 194 12.40 1.27 18.58
N ASP A 195 11.96 0.24 17.85
CA ASP A 195 11.89 0.28 16.40
C ASP A 195 10.79 1.23 15.92
N THR A 196 11.18 2.36 15.33
CA THR A 196 10.23 3.39 14.89
C THR A 196 9.45 2.99 13.63
N ALA A 197 9.97 2.10 12.78
CA ALA A 197 9.21 1.55 11.65
C ALA A 197 8.05 0.68 12.16
N ALA A 198 8.34 -0.19 13.14
CA ALA A 198 7.35 -1.03 13.80
C ALA A 198 6.32 -0.18 14.54
N MET A 199 6.71 0.93 15.19
CA MET A 199 5.76 1.86 15.80
C MET A 199 4.79 2.44 14.77
N LEU A 200 5.29 2.93 13.63
CA LEU A 200 4.45 3.48 12.56
C LEU A 200 3.50 2.42 12.00
N ARG A 201 4.01 1.22 11.72
CA ARG A 201 3.21 0.11 11.19
C ARG A 201 2.15 -0.36 12.18
N PHE A 202 2.50 -0.53 13.45
CA PHE A 202 1.54 -0.85 14.51
C PHE A 202 0.46 0.24 14.60
N ALA A 203 0.83 1.51 14.51
CA ALA A 203 -0.11 2.63 14.59
C ALA A 203 -1.15 2.63 13.45
N THR A 204 -0.86 2.01 12.29
CA THR A 204 -1.87 1.80 11.24
C THR A 204 -3.02 0.87 11.67
N GLY A 205 -2.78 0.06 12.70
CA GLY A 205 -3.72 -0.87 13.29
C GLY A 205 -3.83 -2.20 12.56
N PRO A 206 -4.71 -3.10 13.04
CA PRO A 206 -4.89 -4.39 12.42
C PRO A 206 -5.46 -4.23 11.02
N THR A 207 -4.95 -5.02 10.07
CA THR A 207 -5.57 -5.12 8.75
C THR A 207 -7.01 -5.65 8.89
N THR A 208 -7.89 -5.36 7.92
CA THR A 208 -9.26 -5.93 7.91
C THR A 208 -9.24 -7.44 8.07
N ALA A 209 -8.26 -8.10 7.44
CA ALA A 209 -8.04 -9.52 7.59
C ALA A 209 -7.72 -9.86 9.05
N GLU A 210 -6.67 -9.28 9.64
CA GLU A 210 -6.28 -9.54 11.03
C GLU A 210 -7.41 -9.29 12.04
N ALA A 211 -8.16 -8.20 11.88
CA ALA A 211 -9.31 -7.88 12.73
C ALA A 211 -10.41 -8.96 12.68
N MET A 212 -10.59 -9.65 11.54
CA MET A 212 -11.55 -10.75 11.43
C MET A 212 -11.11 -12.02 12.15
N PHE A 213 -9.79 -12.24 12.33
CA PHE A 213 -9.25 -13.50 12.85
C PHE A 213 -8.78 -13.42 14.30
N SER A 214 -8.60 -12.21 14.87
CA SER A 214 -8.02 -12.05 16.21
C SER A 214 -8.65 -10.91 17.01
N GLN A 215 -9.58 -11.24 17.90
CA GLN A 215 -10.08 -10.30 18.92
C GLN A 215 -8.95 -9.79 19.83
N GLN A 216 -7.92 -10.62 20.04
CA GLN A 216 -6.74 -10.25 20.83
C GLN A 216 -5.93 -9.15 20.15
N SER A 217 -5.76 -9.19 18.82
CA SER A 217 -5.07 -8.13 18.07
C SER A 217 -5.85 -6.81 18.15
N ILE A 218 -7.18 -6.85 18.03
CA ILE A 218 -8.01 -5.64 18.20
C ILE A 218 -7.84 -5.04 19.59
N GLU A 219 -7.87 -5.86 20.63
CA GLU A 219 -7.74 -5.38 22.01
C GLU A 219 -6.34 -4.85 22.30
N LEU A 220 -5.29 -5.53 21.82
CA LEU A 220 -3.91 -5.06 21.89
C LEU A 220 -3.77 -3.68 21.24
N TYR A 221 -4.31 -3.50 20.03
CA TYR A 221 -4.30 -2.20 19.36
C TYR A 221 -5.10 -1.15 20.12
N ARG A 222 -6.29 -1.48 20.63
CA ARG A 222 -7.13 -0.55 21.38
C ARG A 222 -6.43 -0.04 22.64
N GLN A 223 -5.63 -0.89 23.28
CA GLN A 223 -4.88 -0.56 24.49
C GLN A 223 -3.63 0.28 24.22
N HIS A 224 -2.94 0.03 23.10
CA HIS A 224 -1.59 0.59 22.87
C HIS A 224 -1.42 1.45 21.62
N GLY A 225 -2.42 1.49 20.74
CA GLY A 225 -2.35 2.16 19.43
C GLY A 225 -2.01 3.64 19.56
N TRP A 226 -2.65 4.33 20.50
CA TRP A 226 -2.36 5.73 20.81
C TRP A 226 -0.93 5.92 21.34
N ASP A 227 -0.54 5.15 22.36
CA ASP A 227 0.77 5.31 23.01
C ASP A 227 1.93 4.99 22.05
N ILE A 228 1.77 4.00 21.18
CA ILE A 228 2.76 3.65 20.15
C ILE A 228 2.83 4.74 19.07
N PHE A 229 1.69 5.22 18.59
CA PHE A 229 1.64 6.34 17.66
C PHE A 229 2.34 7.57 18.25
N GLN A 230 2.05 7.91 19.50
CA GLN A 230 2.65 9.06 20.17
C GLN A 230 4.17 8.91 20.27
N ARG A 231 4.69 7.73 20.59
CA ARG A 231 6.14 7.47 20.59
C ARG A 231 6.78 7.70 19.22
N ALA A 232 6.18 7.21 18.13
CA ALA A 232 6.68 7.48 16.78
C ALA A 232 6.67 8.98 16.46
N PHE A 233 5.60 9.68 16.83
CA PHE A 233 5.48 11.12 16.65
C PHE A 233 6.56 11.88 17.43
N GLU A 234 6.79 11.52 18.70
CA GLU A 234 7.79 12.15 19.57
C GLU A 234 9.23 11.82 19.16
N ALA A 235 9.45 10.68 18.49
CA ALA A 235 10.72 10.34 17.83
C ALA A 235 11.00 11.20 16.58
N GLY A 236 10.03 12.02 16.15
CA GLY A 236 10.18 12.91 15.01
C GLY A 236 10.12 12.16 13.67
N GLU A 237 9.34 11.08 13.60
CA GLU A 237 9.11 10.32 12.38
C GLU A 237 8.11 11.02 11.46
N PRO A 238 8.49 11.50 10.26
CA PRO A 238 7.57 12.17 9.35
C PRO A 238 6.34 11.32 9.00
N GLY A 239 6.50 10.00 8.94
CA GLY A 239 5.41 9.04 8.72
C GLY A 239 4.30 9.15 9.77
N ALA A 240 4.60 9.52 11.02
CA ALA A 240 3.59 9.67 12.06
C ALA A 240 2.66 10.86 11.76
N VAL A 241 3.18 11.94 11.19
CA VAL A 241 2.34 13.09 10.79
C VAL A 241 1.40 12.72 9.64
N LEU A 242 1.86 11.91 8.70
CA LEU A 242 1.02 11.41 7.61
C LEU A 242 -0.08 10.49 8.12
N LEU A 243 0.26 9.56 9.03
CA LEU A 243 -0.74 8.71 9.69
C LEU A 243 -1.76 9.54 10.45
N TRP A 244 -1.31 10.61 11.13
CA TRP A 244 -2.19 11.53 11.82
C TRP A 244 -3.17 12.19 10.84
N VAL A 245 -2.67 12.81 9.77
CA VAL A 245 -3.50 13.45 8.74
C VAL A 245 -4.50 12.46 8.17
N ASN A 246 -4.05 11.25 7.79
CA ASN A 246 -4.92 10.21 7.27
C ASN A 246 -6.02 9.81 8.28
N ALA A 247 -5.70 9.71 9.57
CA ALA A 247 -6.69 9.40 10.59
C ALA A 247 -7.74 10.52 10.76
N ILE A 248 -7.36 11.78 10.53
CA ILE A 248 -8.30 12.90 10.56
C ILE A 248 -9.17 12.96 9.30
N GLU A 249 -8.58 12.75 8.13
CA GLU A 249 -9.29 12.85 6.85
C GLU A 249 -10.16 11.61 6.57
N TYR A 250 -9.78 10.45 7.11
CA TYR A 250 -10.46 9.18 6.94
C TYR A 250 -10.83 8.58 8.31
N PRO A 251 -11.99 8.93 8.89
CA PRO A 251 -12.42 8.43 10.20
C PRO A 251 -12.58 6.90 10.32
N GLY A 252 -12.56 6.19 9.19
CA GLY A 252 -12.57 4.72 9.14
C GLY A 252 -11.21 4.06 9.39
N MET A 253 -10.12 4.85 9.50
CA MET A 253 -8.79 4.34 9.84
C MET A 253 -8.73 3.93 11.32
N SER A 254 -8.03 2.84 11.62
CA SER A 254 -7.90 2.32 12.99
C SER A 254 -7.38 3.37 13.97
N LEU A 255 -6.41 4.20 13.54
CA LEU A 255 -5.84 5.26 14.37
C LEU A 255 -6.88 6.30 14.79
N ALA A 256 -7.83 6.62 13.91
CA ALA A 256 -8.89 7.59 14.20
C ALA A 256 -9.75 7.17 15.41
N ALA A 257 -9.88 5.86 15.65
CA ALA A 257 -10.66 5.30 16.75
C ALA A 257 -9.97 5.42 18.12
N VAL A 258 -8.65 5.58 18.14
CA VAL A 258 -7.85 5.68 19.38
C VAL A 258 -7.25 7.07 19.60
N LEU A 259 -7.38 7.99 18.63
CA LEU A 259 -6.92 9.37 18.79
C LEU A 259 -7.71 10.12 19.89
N PRO A 260 -7.01 10.77 20.84
CA PRO A 260 -7.62 11.72 21.76
C PRO A 260 -8.25 12.92 21.03
N ASP A 261 -9.27 13.54 21.62
CA ASP A 261 -10.01 14.62 20.98
C ASP A 261 -9.16 15.88 20.71
N ASP A 262 -8.17 16.17 21.54
CA ASP A 262 -7.25 17.30 21.36
C ASP A 262 -6.26 17.08 20.21
N TRP A 263 -6.12 15.84 19.74
CA TRP A 263 -5.40 15.45 18.54
C TRP A 263 -6.31 15.38 17.31
N LYS A 264 -7.63 15.60 17.42
CA LYS A 264 -8.52 15.61 16.25
C LYS A 264 -8.54 16.94 15.48
N ASN A 265 -7.60 17.86 15.78
CA ASN A 265 -7.53 19.15 15.13
C ASN A 265 -6.90 19.06 13.73
N ARG A 266 -7.76 19.03 12.70
CA ARG A 266 -7.37 18.97 11.28
C ARG A 266 -6.40 20.07 10.86
N ASP A 267 -6.66 21.32 11.24
CA ASP A 267 -5.85 22.46 10.81
C ASP A 267 -4.41 22.33 11.33
N VAL A 268 -4.22 21.82 12.56
CA VAL A 268 -2.88 21.60 13.14
C VAL A 268 -2.14 20.47 12.44
N ALA A 269 -2.81 19.34 12.18
CA ALA A 269 -2.20 18.19 11.53
C ALA A 269 -1.69 18.54 10.13
N LEU A 270 -2.53 19.23 9.34
CA LEU A 270 -2.18 19.65 7.98
C LEU A 270 -1.12 20.76 7.95
N ALA A 271 -1.18 21.71 8.89
CA ALA A 271 -0.14 22.74 9.01
C ALA A 271 1.21 22.13 9.37
N LEU A 272 1.24 21.10 10.22
CA LEU A 272 2.47 20.37 10.56
C LEU A 272 2.99 19.56 9.37
N GLU A 273 2.11 18.87 8.63
CA GLU A 273 2.48 18.16 7.41
C GLU A 273 3.10 19.11 6.37
N GLN A 274 2.45 20.25 6.09
CA GLN A 274 2.97 21.27 5.17
C GLN A 274 4.32 21.80 5.64
N ARG A 275 4.48 22.03 6.96
CA ARG A 275 5.75 22.50 7.52
C ARG A 275 6.86 21.49 7.33
N ILE A 276 6.61 20.19 7.55
CA ILE A 276 7.60 19.13 7.31
C ILE A 276 7.93 19.02 5.81
N GLN A 277 6.94 19.06 4.93
CA GLN A 277 7.15 19.06 3.48
C GLN A 277 7.96 20.25 3.00
N SER A 278 7.80 21.44 3.60
CA SER A 278 8.56 22.64 3.21
C SER A 278 10.07 22.53 3.46
N GLU A 279 10.53 21.64 4.35
CA GLU A 279 11.97 21.33 4.50
C GLU A 279 12.53 20.59 3.27
N VAL A 280 11.66 19.93 2.50
CA VAL A 280 12.01 19.16 1.31
C VAL A 280 11.80 19.97 0.05
N GLU A 281 10.65 20.62 -0.03
CA GLU A 281 10.16 21.29 -1.21
C GLU A 281 10.10 22.79 -0.96
N ARG A 282 11.19 23.51 -1.25
CA ARG A 282 11.13 24.98 -1.19
C ARG A 282 10.07 25.57 -2.14
N HIS A 283 9.60 24.84 -3.16
CA HIS A 283 8.84 25.42 -4.29
C HIS A 283 7.56 24.66 -4.71
N ALA A 284 7.16 23.58 -4.04
CA ALA A 284 6.03 22.73 -4.50
C ALA A 284 5.02 22.34 -3.42
N SER A 285 4.96 23.08 -2.29
CA SER A 285 3.82 22.92 -1.38
C SER A 285 2.56 23.24 -2.18
N GLN A 286 1.76 22.21 -2.48
CA GLN A 286 0.39 22.40 -2.93
C GLN A 286 -0.22 23.43 -1.98
N ASP A 287 -0.68 24.54 -2.52
CA ASP A 287 -1.24 25.63 -1.75
C ASP A 287 -2.54 25.12 -1.10
N ARG A 288 -2.43 24.49 0.07
CA ARG A 288 -3.55 23.94 0.83
C ARG A 288 -4.39 25.04 1.50
N GLY A 289 -4.14 26.30 1.13
CA GLY A 289 -4.75 27.49 1.70
C GLY A 289 -4.07 27.93 2.99
N GLU A 290 -4.39 29.16 3.41
CA GLU A 290 -3.89 29.72 4.66
C GLU A 290 -4.60 29.06 5.86
N PHE A 291 -3.84 28.39 6.73
CA PHE A 291 -4.34 27.88 8.00
C PHE A 291 -4.52 28.99 9.02
N LYS A 292 -5.40 28.77 10.02
CA LYS A 292 -5.56 29.71 11.13
C LYS A 292 -4.23 29.96 11.85
N PRO A 293 -3.91 31.20 12.27
CA PRO A 293 -2.64 31.51 12.94
C PRO A 293 -2.34 30.63 14.16
N GLU A 294 -3.37 30.25 14.93
CA GLU A 294 -3.20 29.39 16.11
C GLU A 294 -2.79 27.96 15.72
N ALA A 295 -3.31 27.44 14.60
CA ALA A 295 -2.95 26.13 14.09
C ALA A 295 -1.51 26.11 13.59
N THR A 296 -1.11 27.14 12.83
CA THR A 296 0.27 27.33 12.36
C THR A 296 1.25 27.46 13.52
N ALA A 297 0.92 28.25 14.54
CA ALA A 297 1.78 28.42 15.72
C ALA A 297 1.94 27.10 16.51
N ARG A 298 0.85 26.33 16.66
CA ARG A 298 0.91 25.02 17.31
C ARG A 298 1.71 24.00 16.48
N ALA A 299 1.51 23.97 15.17
CA ALA A 299 2.28 23.12 14.26
C ALA A 299 3.78 23.45 14.33
N GLU A 300 4.15 24.73 14.29
CA GLU A 300 5.55 25.15 14.43
C GLU A 300 6.14 24.72 15.78
N THR A 301 5.37 24.83 16.86
CA THR A 301 5.81 24.36 18.18
C THR A 301 6.10 22.85 18.18
N LEU A 302 5.22 22.05 17.57
CA LEU A 302 5.42 20.60 17.44
C LEU A 302 6.63 20.28 16.54
N PHE A 303 6.77 20.98 15.43
CA PHE A 303 7.90 20.84 14.51
C PHE A 303 9.23 21.09 15.24
N GLN A 304 9.36 22.23 15.92
CA GLN A 304 10.57 22.58 16.65
C GLN A 304 10.89 21.58 17.76
N ARG A 305 9.85 21.07 18.44
CA ARG A 305 10.02 20.13 19.55
C ARG A 305 10.48 18.74 19.10
N TYR A 306 9.94 18.22 18.02
CA TYR A 306 10.10 16.80 17.66
C TYR A 306 10.80 16.55 16.32
N PHE A 307 10.67 17.46 15.35
CA PHE A 307 11.07 17.18 13.96
C PHE A 307 12.30 17.98 13.51
N ALA A 308 12.49 19.20 14.00
CA ALA A 308 13.54 20.11 13.53
C ALA A 308 14.97 19.55 13.62
N THR A 309 15.23 18.67 14.60
CA THR A 309 16.54 18.03 14.79
C THR A 309 16.49 16.51 14.63
N SER A 310 15.36 15.95 14.22
CA SER A 310 15.18 14.51 14.10
C SER A 310 16.06 13.94 12.97
N PRO A 311 16.87 12.89 13.25
CA PRO A 311 17.58 12.16 12.21
C PRO A 311 16.65 11.59 11.12
N ALA A 312 15.43 11.16 11.49
CA ALA A 312 14.46 10.62 10.55
C ALA A 312 13.96 11.70 9.57
N THR A 313 13.64 12.89 10.08
CA THR A 313 13.24 14.03 9.25
C THR A 313 14.36 14.44 8.27
N ASN A 314 15.62 14.46 8.73
CA ASN A 314 16.77 14.77 7.89
C ASN A 314 17.01 13.72 6.79
N ARG A 315 16.93 12.42 7.13
CA ARG A 315 17.05 11.32 6.17
C ARG A 315 15.94 11.39 5.12
N TRP A 316 14.70 11.58 5.56
CA TRP A 316 13.56 11.71 4.66
C TRP A 316 13.77 12.88 3.69
N ALA A 317 14.18 14.04 4.20
CA ALA A 317 14.44 15.20 3.35
C ALA A 317 15.57 14.98 2.34
N GLN A 318 16.62 14.23 2.72
CA GLN A 318 17.69 13.84 1.81
C GLN A 318 17.18 12.89 0.72
N GLN A 319 16.47 11.82 1.09
CA GLN A 319 15.92 10.85 0.15
C GLN A 319 15.00 11.51 -0.88
N GLN A 320 14.19 12.47 -0.46
CA GLN A 320 13.31 13.20 -1.39
C GLN A 320 14.08 14.11 -2.36
N ARG A 321 15.16 14.76 -1.89
CA ARG A 321 16.06 15.52 -2.79
C ARG A 321 16.71 14.63 -3.82
N GLU A 322 17.24 13.48 -3.41
CA GLU A 322 17.88 12.49 -4.30
C GLU A 322 16.88 11.95 -5.33
N ARG A 323 15.63 11.65 -4.93
CA ARG A 323 14.56 11.26 -5.85
C ARG A 323 14.29 12.35 -6.87
N ARG A 324 14.14 13.60 -6.43
CA ARG A 324 13.85 14.72 -7.31
C ARG A 324 14.96 14.91 -8.34
N GLU A 325 16.22 14.89 -7.90
CA GLU A 325 17.37 14.96 -8.80
C GLU A 325 17.36 13.82 -9.82
N LYS A 326 17.03 12.60 -9.38
CA LYS A 326 16.89 11.44 -10.27
C LYS A 326 15.76 11.62 -11.29
N TYR A 327 14.60 12.13 -10.89
CA TYR A 327 13.47 12.38 -11.79
C TYR A 327 13.72 13.53 -12.75
N GLU A 328 14.39 14.60 -12.32
CA GLU A 328 14.76 15.73 -13.19
C GLU A 328 15.82 15.33 -14.23
N GLN A 329 16.70 14.38 -13.89
CA GLN A 329 17.76 13.88 -14.78
C GLN A 329 17.32 12.75 -15.71
N GLN A 330 16.26 12.00 -15.38
CA GLN A 330 15.78 10.92 -16.24
C GLN A 330 14.90 11.49 -17.36
N PRO A 331 15.24 11.28 -18.65
CA PRO A 331 14.31 11.56 -19.72
C PRO A 331 13.03 10.74 -19.48
N SER A 332 11.88 11.32 -19.77
CA SER A 332 10.55 10.73 -19.60
C SER A 332 10.29 9.56 -20.57
N ASN A 333 11.26 8.66 -20.74
CA ASN A 333 11.09 7.46 -21.55
C ASN A 333 10.41 6.37 -20.71
N ILE A 334 9.57 5.59 -21.38
CA ILE A 334 8.77 4.54 -20.76
C ILE A 334 9.66 3.38 -20.24
N SER A 335 10.86 3.22 -20.80
CA SER A 335 11.84 2.22 -20.35
C SER A 335 12.27 2.44 -18.89
N SER A 336 12.52 3.69 -18.49
CA SER A 336 12.78 4.07 -17.09
C SER A 336 11.61 3.71 -16.16
N PHE A 337 10.37 3.91 -16.61
CA PHE A 337 9.17 3.61 -15.83
C PHE A 337 8.98 2.10 -15.64
N VAL A 338 9.21 1.29 -16.68
CA VAL A 338 9.17 -0.17 -16.60
C VAL A 338 10.28 -0.68 -15.68
N ASP A 339 11.50 -0.16 -15.81
CA ASP A 339 12.61 -0.50 -14.90
C ASP A 339 12.33 -0.09 -13.46
N GLN A 340 11.67 1.05 -13.21
CA GLN A 340 11.24 1.46 -11.88
C GLN A 340 10.15 0.57 -11.31
N LEU A 341 9.14 0.17 -12.10
CA LEU A 341 8.11 -0.78 -11.67
C LEU A 341 8.69 -2.16 -11.34
N ILE A 342 9.74 -2.57 -12.06
CA ILE A 342 10.40 -3.86 -11.89
C ILE A 342 11.37 -3.82 -10.70
N ASN A 343 12.08 -2.71 -10.49
CA ASN A 343 13.07 -2.56 -9.42
C ASN A 343 12.52 -1.95 -8.12
N SER A 344 11.30 -1.41 -8.09
CA SER A 344 10.68 -0.87 -6.86
C SER A 344 10.60 -1.90 -5.74
N LYS A 345 10.58 -3.20 -6.08
CA LYS A 345 10.65 -4.28 -5.08
C LYS A 345 12.00 -4.39 -4.36
N LYS A 346 13.11 -3.95 -4.95
CA LYS A 346 14.43 -3.97 -4.29
C LYS A 346 14.59 -2.88 -3.23
N ASN A 347 13.75 -1.85 -3.26
CA ASN A 347 13.76 -0.73 -2.32
C ASN A 347 12.65 -0.84 -1.26
N ARG A 348 12.03 -2.01 -1.09
CA ARG A 348 10.98 -2.14 -0.07
C ARG A 348 11.57 -2.04 1.32
N SER A 349 11.00 -1.14 2.11
CA SER A 349 11.14 -1.05 3.56
C SER A 349 11.01 -2.44 4.17
N SER A 350 12.07 -2.87 4.85
CA SER A 350 11.92 -3.96 5.80
C SER A 350 11.10 -3.46 6.99
N ALA A 351 10.45 -4.36 7.70
CA ALA A 351 9.77 -4.14 8.95
C ALA A 351 10.63 -3.44 10.00
N CYS A 352 11.96 -3.46 9.85
CA CYS A 352 12.91 -2.82 10.75
C CYS A 352 13.90 -1.88 10.06
N THR A 353 13.64 -1.53 8.80
CA THR A 353 14.28 -0.38 8.15
C THR A 353 13.19 0.51 7.59
N ILE A 354 13.15 1.73 8.12
CA ILE A 354 12.39 2.82 7.50
C ILE A 354 13.08 3.15 6.17
N ASP A 355 12.70 2.43 5.13
CA ASP A 355 12.65 3.04 3.81
C ASP A 355 11.26 3.65 3.62
N ASN A 356 11.23 4.74 2.88
CA ASN A 356 10.18 5.74 2.87
C ASN A 356 8.76 5.12 2.71
N PRO A 357 7.74 5.50 3.53
CA PRO A 357 6.36 5.02 3.37
C PRO A 357 5.71 5.37 2.02
N TYR A 358 6.41 6.10 1.14
CA TYR A 358 6.00 6.49 -0.22
C TYR A 358 6.57 5.59 -1.33
N ASP A 359 7.14 4.42 -1.04
CA ASP A 359 7.65 3.50 -2.08
C ASP A 359 6.55 2.69 -2.82
N SER A 360 5.28 3.11 -2.73
CA SER A 360 4.22 2.66 -3.65
C SER A 360 4.06 3.66 -4.81
N PRO A 361 4.06 3.19 -6.07
CA PRO A 361 3.89 4.04 -7.25
C PRO A 361 2.52 4.72 -7.35
#